data_AF-A0A963BIQ0-F1
#
_entry.id   AF-A0A963BIQ0-F1
#
_cell.length_a   1.000
_cell.length_b   1.000
_cell.length_c   1.000
_cell.angle_alpha   90.00
_cell.angle_beta   90.00
_cell.angle_gamma   90.00
#
_symmetry.space_group_name_H-M   'P 1'
#
loop_
_entity.id
_entity.type
_entity.pdbx_description
1 polymer ?
#
loop_
_entity_poly.entity_id
_entity_poly.type
_entity_poly.pdbx_seq_one_letter_code
_entity_poly.pdbx_strand_id
1 'polypeptide(L)'
;MSTTKGFLYQWLTLFVIWVIANSSLDPQILSSGAVLSLIVTLLFTRFSGAYREISISPRTIYYYLLYVGVFLVELVKANLNVARLVFSPKVDIHPGIVEIKTKLKSRTGRLVLANSITLTPG
;
A
#
# COMPACT_ATOMS: atom_id res chain seq x y z
N MET A 1 1.25 0.90 -21.77
CA MET A 1 1.96 -0.32 -21.28
C MET A 1 0.93 -1.43 -21.11
N SER A 2 1.20 -2.62 -21.63
CA SER A 2 0.18 -3.60 -22.04
C SER A 2 -0.71 -4.08 -20.90
N THR A 3 -2.02 -4.15 -21.18
CA THR A 3 -3.08 -4.72 -20.33
C THR A 3 -2.66 -6.03 -19.66
N THR A 4 -1.84 -6.84 -20.34
CA THR A 4 -1.31 -8.12 -19.88
C THR A 4 -0.44 -8.04 -18.62
N LYS A 5 0.38 -6.98 -18.45
CA LYS A 5 1.26 -6.86 -17.27
C LYS A 5 0.46 -6.52 -16.01
N GLY A 6 -0.51 -5.63 -16.11
CA GLY A 6 -1.40 -5.27 -14.99
C GLY A 6 -2.25 -6.45 -14.53
N PHE A 7 -2.73 -7.26 -15.48
CA PHE A 7 -3.44 -8.51 -15.20
C PHE A 7 -2.56 -9.48 -14.39
N LEU A 8 -1.33 -9.71 -14.84
CA LEU A 8 -0.41 -10.62 -14.16
C LEU A 8 -0.08 -10.14 -12.74
N TYR A 9 0.16 -8.84 -12.55
CA TYR A 9 0.45 -8.30 -11.22
C TYR A 9 -0.74 -8.39 -10.28
N GLN A 10 -1.96 -8.14 -10.76
CA GLN A 10 -3.17 -8.30 -9.97
C GLN A 10 -3.37 -9.77 -9.56
N TRP A 11 -3.24 -10.70 -10.51
CA TRP A 11 -3.36 -12.14 -10.24
C TRP A 11 -2.34 -12.60 -9.20
N LEU A 12 -1.07 -12.26 -9.41
CA LEU A 12 0.00 -12.62 -8.48
C LEU A 12 -0.23 -12.04 -7.08
N THR A 13 -0.67 -10.78 -6.99
CA THR A 13 -0.97 -10.13 -5.70
C THR A 13 -2.09 -10.86 -4.97
N LEU A 14 -3.20 -11.18 -5.65
CA LEU A 14 -4.31 -11.93 -5.06
C LEU A 14 -3.90 -13.34 -4.64
N PHE A 15 -3.09 -14.01 -5.45
CA PHE A 15 -2.59 -15.34 -5.12
C PHE A 15 -1.65 -15.33 -3.91
N VAL A 16 -0.74 -14.35 -3.82
CA VAL A 16 0.12 -14.18 -2.64
C VAL A 16 -0.71 -13.90 -1.38
N ILE A 17 -1.73 -13.04 -1.48
CA ILE A 17 -2.66 -12.80 -0.37
C ILE A 17 -3.36 -14.10 0.05
N TRP A 18 -3.81 -14.92 -0.90
CA TRP A 18 -4.43 -16.22 -0.62
C TRP A 18 -3.50 -17.16 0.14
N VAL A 19 -2.24 -17.27 -0.29
CA VAL A 19 -1.24 -18.13 0.36
C VAL A 19 -0.93 -17.65 1.78
N ILE A 20 -0.75 -16.34 1.97
CA ILE A 20 -0.52 -15.74 3.30
C ILE A 20 -1.71 -16.00 4.22
N ALA A 21 -2.95 -15.84 3.71
CA ALA A 21 -4.17 -16.02 4.49
C ALA A 21 -4.40 -17.47 4.92
N ASN A 22 -4.06 -18.45 4.08
CA ASN A 22 -4.24 -19.88 4.40
C ASN A 22 -3.06 -20.47 5.17
N SER A 23 -1.89 -19.83 5.17
CA SER A 23 -0.67 -20.28 5.87
C SER A 23 -0.29 -21.75 5.62
N SER A 24 -0.66 -22.28 4.45
CA SER A 24 -0.44 -23.67 4.08
C SER A 24 0.00 -23.77 2.63
N LEU A 25 0.94 -24.68 2.37
CA LEU A 25 1.49 -24.97 1.05
C LEU A 25 0.98 -26.30 0.47
N ASP A 26 -0.14 -26.79 0.99
CA ASP A 26 -0.80 -27.99 0.46
C ASP A 26 -1.16 -27.77 -1.03
N PRO A 27 -0.82 -28.71 -1.94
CA PRO A 27 -1.18 -28.64 -3.35
C PRO A 27 -2.66 -28.35 -3.61
N GLN A 28 -3.57 -28.80 -2.75
CA GLN A 28 -5.02 -28.54 -2.88
C GLN A 28 -5.36 -27.06 -2.64
N ILE A 29 -4.70 -26.44 -1.66
CA ILE A 29 -4.89 -25.02 -1.30
C ILE A 29 -4.25 -24.11 -2.35
N LEU A 30 -3.09 -24.50 -2.88
CA LEU A 30 -2.40 -23.75 -3.94
C LEU A 30 -3.19 -23.78 -5.25
N SER A 31 -3.68 -24.95 -5.66
CA SER A 31 -4.46 -25.08 -6.90
C SER A 31 -5.79 -24.34 -6.85
N SER A 32 -6.55 -24.48 -5.76
CA SER A 32 -7.79 -23.72 -5.54
C SER A 32 -7.53 -22.20 -5.51
N GLY A 33 -6.49 -21.76 -4.81
CA GLY A 33 -6.07 -20.35 -4.80
C GLY A 33 -5.69 -19.81 -6.17
N ALA A 34 -4.98 -20.58 -6.98
CA ALA A 34 -4.58 -20.18 -8.33
C ALA A 34 -5.82 -19.99 -9.23
N VAL A 35 -6.78 -20.91 -9.17
CA VAL A 35 -8.02 -20.86 -9.96
C VAL A 35 -8.92 -19.70 -9.50
N LEU A 36 -9.16 -19.57 -8.20
CA LEU A 36 -10.02 -18.52 -7.65
C LEU A 36 -9.46 -17.13 -7.91
N SER A 37 -8.17 -16.92 -7.66
CA SER A 37 -7.52 -15.63 -7.94
C SER A 37 -7.52 -15.29 -9.43
N LEU A 38 -7.45 -16.30 -10.31
CA LEU A 38 -7.56 -16.11 -11.76
C LEU A 38 -8.97 -15.65 -12.15
N ILE A 39 -10.00 -16.31 -11.64
CA ILE A 39 -11.41 -15.94 -11.88
C ILE A 39 -11.65 -14.50 -11.43
N VAL A 40 -11.23 -14.14 -10.21
CA VAL A 40 -11.36 -12.77 -9.69
C VAL A 40 -10.61 -11.78 -10.59
N THR A 41 -9.40 -12.11 -11.03
CA THR A 41 -8.64 -11.22 -11.91
C THR A 41 -9.35 -11.02 -13.25
N LEU A 42 -9.91 -12.07 -13.85
CA LEU A 42 -10.66 -11.99 -15.11
C LEU A 42 -11.92 -11.10 -14.97
N LEU A 43 -12.64 -11.21 -13.86
CA LEU A 43 -13.83 -10.39 -13.60
C LEU A 43 -13.49 -8.93 -13.33
N PHE A 44 -12.40 -8.66 -12.61
CA PHE A 44 -12.07 -7.33 -12.10
C PHE A 44 -10.90 -6.62 -12.81
N THR A 45 -10.35 -7.20 -13.89
CA THR A 45 -9.21 -6.61 -14.62
C THR A 45 -9.49 -5.21 -15.21
N ARG A 46 -10.78 -4.82 -15.34
CA ARG A 46 -11.15 -3.48 -15.80
C ARG A 46 -10.94 -2.39 -14.74
N PHE A 47 -10.93 -2.76 -13.46
CA PHE A 47 -10.77 -1.82 -12.34
C PHE A 47 -9.32 -1.69 -11.86
N SER A 48 -8.40 -2.51 -12.35
CA SER A 48 -6.99 -2.53 -11.92
C SER A 48 -6.08 -1.50 -12.60
N GLY A 49 -6.61 -0.30 -12.88
CA GLY A 49 -5.84 0.80 -13.45
C GLY A 49 -4.59 1.15 -12.62
N ALA A 50 -4.64 0.99 -11.29
CA ALA A 50 -3.52 1.24 -10.39
C ALA A 50 -2.32 0.31 -10.65
N TYR A 51 -2.56 -0.95 -11.03
CA TYR A 51 -1.51 -1.93 -11.31
C TYR A 51 -0.81 -1.70 -12.65
N ARG A 52 -1.38 -0.86 -13.54
CA ARG A 52 -0.77 -0.49 -14.82
C ARG A 52 0.36 0.55 -14.66
N GLU A 53 0.33 1.34 -13.58
CA GLU A 53 1.35 2.34 -13.28
C GLU A 53 2.56 1.76 -12.54
N ILE A 54 2.45 0.53 -12.03
CA ILE A 54 3.50 -0.12 -11.23
C ILE A 54 4.50 -0.82 -12.17
N SER A 55 5.74 -0.34 -12.19
CA SER A 55 6.87 -1.03 -12.82
C SER A 55 7.71 -1.72 -11.75
N ILE A 56 7.66 -3.05 -11.71
CA ILE A 56 8.54 -3.86 -10.87
C ILE A 56 9.92 -3.86 -11.53
N SER A 57 10.85 -3.12 -10.95
CA SER A 57 12.28 -3.17 -11.27
C SER A 57 13.06 -3.33 -9.96
N PRO A 58 14.26 -3.94 -9.97
CA PRO A 58 15.08 -4.08 -8.76
C PRO A 58 15.31 -2.73 -8.06
N ARG A 59 15.49 -1.66 -8.85
CA ARG A 59 15.62 -0.29 -8.35
C ARG A 59 14.33 0.22 -7.68
N THR A 60 13.16 -0.06 -8.26
CA THR A 60 11.86 0.29 -7.66
C THR A 60 11.69 -0.40 -6.31
N ILE A 61 12.03 -1.69 -6.22
CA ILE A 61 11.92 -2.47 -4.98
C ILE A 61 12.85 -1.90 -3.90
N TYR A 62 14.09 -1.58 -4.25
CA TYR A 62 15.03 -0.97 -3.32
C TYR A 62 14.52 0.35 -2.73
N TYR A 63 14.05 1.29 -3.57
CA TYR A 63 13.49 2.54 -3.08
C TYR A 63 12.18 2.35 -2.31
N TYR A 64 11.37 1.36 -2.68
CA TYR A 64 10.17 1.02 -1.93
C TYR A 64 10.51 0.55 -0.50
N LEU A 65 11.51 -0.33 -0.36
CA LEU A 65 11.97 -0.78 0.96
C LEU A 65 12.55 0.36 1.80
N LEU A 66 13.35 1.25 1.20
CA LEU A 66 13.84 2.45 1.89
C LEU A 66 12.69 3.35 2.34
N TYR A 67 11.71 3.58 1.47
CA TYR A 67 10.53 4.36 1.79
C TYR A 67 9.73 3.74 2.94
N VAL A 68 9.49 2.42 2.92
CA VAL A 68 8.79 1.71 4.01
C VAL A 68 9.57 1.84 5.32
N GLY A 69 10.89 1.70 5.30
CA GLY A 69 11.74 1.86 6.48
C GLY A 69 11.62 3.26 7.10
N VAL A 70 11.76 4.32 6.28
CA VAL A 70 11.58 5.70 6.74
C VAL A 70 10.17 5.94 7.25
N PHE A 71 9.16 5.45 6.52
CA PHE A 71 7.76 5.59 6.89
C PHE A 71 7.47 4.96 8.25
N LEU A 72 7.96 3.75 8.52
CA LEU A 72 7.77 3.09 9.80
C LEU A 72 8.42 3.86 10.96
N VAL A 73 9.61 4.45 10.74
CA VAL A 73 10.27 5.28 11.76
C VAL A 73 9.45 6.53 12.06
N GLU A 74 8.98 7.24 11.05
CA GLU A 74 8.15 8.44 11.24
C GLU A 74 6.78 8.09 11.82
N LEU A 75 6.19 6.94 11.46
CA LEU A 75 4.97 6.41 12.04
C LEU A 75 5.11 6.18 13.55
N VAL A 76 6.21 5.56 13.99
CA VAL A 76 6.47 5.35 15.41
C VAL A 76 6.65 6.69 16.13
N LYS A 77 7.43 7.62 15.57
CA LYS A 77 7.63 8.96 16.16
C LYS A 77 6.32 9.74 16.30
N ALA A 78 5.48 9.72 15.26
CA ALA A 78 4.17 10.38 15.25
C ALA A 78 3.26 9.81 16.33
N ASN A 79 3.13 8.48 16.40
CA ASN A 79 2.33 7.84 17.44
C ASN A 79 2.84 8.12 18.86
N LEU A 80 4.17 8.18 19.06
CA LEU A 80 4.74 8.59 20.34
C LEU A 80 4.44 10.06 20.67
N ASN A 81 4.45 10.95 19.67
CA ASN A 81 4.08 12.36 19.85
C ASN A 81 2.61 12.50 20.28
N VAL A 82 1.70 11.81 19.58
CA VAL A 82 0.28 11.77 19.96
C VAL A 82 0.10 11.19 21.36
N ALA A 83 0.80 10.11 21.71
CA ALA A 83 0.74 9.55 23.06
C ALA A 83 1.17 10.59 24.12
N ARG A 84 2.28 11.31 23.91
CA ARG A 84 2.72 12.39 24.82
C ARG A 84 1.68 13.49 24.95
N LEU A 85 1.05 13.87 23.84
CA LEU A 85 0.00 14.90 23.83
C LEU A 85 -1.22 14.46 24.64
N VAL A 86 -1.66 13.21 24.49
CA VAL A 86 -2.80 12.64 25.24
C VAL A 86 -2.52 12.58 26.75
N PHE A 87 -1.29 12.25 27.15
CA PHE A 87 -0.91 12.20 28.57
C PHE A 87 -0.50 13.57 29.15
N SER A 88 -0.42 14.62 28.34
CA SER A 88 -0.03 15.95 28.81
C SER A 88 -1.14 16.56 29.67
N PRO A 89 -0.84 17.11 30.86
CA PRO A 89 -1.84 17.80 31.69
C PRO A 89 -2.37 19.08 31.04
N LYS A 90 -1.66 19.62 30.05
CA LYS A 90 -2.11 20.74 29.21
C LYS A 90 -1.92 20.36 27.75
N VAL A 91 -3.03 20.33 27.02
CA VAL A 91 -3.07 20.03 25.60
C VAL A 91 -3.18 21.35 24.84
N ASP A 92 -2.13 21.72 24.10
CA ASP A 92 -2.11 22.91 23.26
C ASP A 92 -2.18 22.49 21.78
N ILE A 93 -3.40 22.46 21.23
CA ILE A 93 -3.68 22.05 19.85
C ILE A 93 -4.39 23.19 19.13
N HIS A 94 -3.84 23.60 17.98
CA HIS A 94 -4.42 24.60 17.10
C HIS A 94 -4.89 23.94 15.80
N PRO A 95 -6.15 23.51 15.70
CA PRO A 95 -6.66 22.88 14.49
C PRO A 95 -6.67 23.88 13.33
N GLY A 96 -6.28 23.41 12.14
CA GLY A 96 -6.28 24.20 10.92
C GLY A 96 -6.33 23.31 9.68
N ILE A 97 -6.96 23.81 8.61
CA ILE A 97 -6.96 23.15 7.30
C ILE A 97 -5.85 23.79 6.47
N VAL A 98 -4.86 22.99 6.07
CA VAL A 98 -3.71 23.45 5.27
C VAL A 98 -3.74 22.78 3.90
N GLU A 99 -3.69 23.57 2.83
CA GLU A 99 -3.58 23.06 1.47
C GLU A 99 -2.10 22.82 1.10
N ILE A 100 -1.76 21.59 0.72
CA ILE A 100 -0.39 21.22 0.29
C ILE A 100 -0.41 20.84 -1.19
N LYS A 101 0.38 21.56 -2.01
CA LYS A 101 0.50 21.30 -3.45
C LYS A 101 1.59 20.25 -3.73
N THR A 102 1.20 19.09 -4.25
CA THR A 102 2.14 18.01 -4.63
C THR A 102 2.55 18.08 -6.10
N LYS A 103 3.80 17.71 -6.40
CA LYS A 103 4.33 17.57 -7.77
C LYS A 103 4.18 16.14 -8.33
N LEU A 104 3.58 15.23 -7.56
CA LEU A 104 3.40 13.83 -7.96
C LEU A 104 2.38 13.69 -9.09
N LYS A 105 2.82 13.10 -10.21
CA LYS A 105 1.99 12.87 -11.39
C LYS A 105 1.20 11.55 -11.33
N SER A 106 1.74 10.52 -10.68
CA SER A 106 1.10 9.19 -10.62
C SER A 106 -0.08 9.18 -9.66
N ARG A 107 -1.13 8.43 -10.00
CA ARG A 107 -2.31 8.28 -9.12
C ARG A 107 -1.94 7.47 -7.89
N THR A 108 -1.21 6.37 -8.09
CA THR A 108 -0.73 5.53 -6.98
C THR A 108 0.23 6.28 -6.06
N GLY A 109 1.11 7.14 -6.60
CA GLY A 109 2.01 7.95 -5.78
C GLY A 109 1.27 8.97 -4.92
N ARG A 110 0.24 9.64 -5.48
CA ARG A 110 -0.62 10.53 -4.69
C ARG A 110 -1.39 9.79 -3.61
N LEU A 111 -1.87 8.58 -3.88
CA LEU A 111 -2.54 7.73 -2.89
C LEU A 111 -1.60 7.35 -1.75
N VAL A 112 -0.39 6.90 -2.05
CA VAL A 112 0.62 6.54 -1.05
C VAL A 112 1.00 7.76 -0.19
N LEU A 113 1.20 8.92 -0.82
CA LEU A 113 1.46 10.17 -0.10
C LEU A 113 0.32 10.56 0.84
N ALA A 114 -0.92 10.53 0.36
CA ALA A 114 -2.09 10.86 1.16
C ALA A 114 -2.22 9.93 2.38
N ASN A 115 -2.07 8.61 2.18
CA ASN A 115 -2.09 7.65 3.29
C ASN A 115 -0.92 7.85 4.26
N SER A 116 0.26 8.26 3.77
CA SER A 116 1.39 8.55 4.64
C SER A 116 1.07 9.68 5.61
N ILE A 117 0.54 10.80 5.08
CA ILE A 117 0.16 11.98 5.87
C ILE A 117 -0.92 11.61 6.90
N THR A 118 -1.94 10.85 6.49
CA THR A 118 -3.00 10.40 7.41
C THR A 118 -2.48 9.50 8.53
N LEU A 119 -1.53 8.61 8.23
CA LEU A 119 -1.01 7.64 9.19
C LEU A 119 0.06 8.21 10.12
N THR A 120 0.67 9.35 9.80
CA THR A 120 1.63 10.04 10.68
C THR A 120 0.99 11.30 11.29
N PRO A 121 0.04 11.16 12.25
CA PRO A 121 -0.60 12.31 12.88
C PRO A 121 0.42 13.08 13.72
N GLY A 122 0.62 14.34 13.35
CA GLY A 122 1.56 15.27 13.95
C GLY A 122 1.64 16.55 13.14
#